data_AF-A0A2V7NB00-F1
#
_entry.id   AF-A0A2V7NB00-F1
#
_cell.length_a   1.000
_cell.length_b   1.000
_cell.length_c   1.000
_cell.angle_alpha   90.00
_cell.angle_beta   90.00
_cell.angle_gamma   90.00
#
_symmetry.space_group_name_H-M   'P 1'
#
loop_
_entity.id
_entity.type
_entity.pdbx_description
1 polymer ?
#
loop_
_entity_poly.entity_id
_entity_poly.type
_entity_poly.pdbx_seq_one_letter_code
_entity_poly.pdbx_strand_id
1 'polypeptide(L)'
;MKDRRTFLRWLGGLPVLGRYLTPLPSPQPGRGAGAPPTVIATPTALYQQPEGRRNLVRIAVTGLDAPAGRARVTDRRGALVGSAGLLPAGPVLLGEVWVPLSEPSQFQIDVEVGKTRVARSRLRLVPPKRWTLYWLSTIHTAVGDTDLQERCLEIHRENLDAALARLPGHPDYRWTAECALQVISYVENRSPEAAGALVEAIRGGKIGFQALFANLLTGLLDHETL
;
A
#
# COMPACT_ATOMS: atom_id res chain seq x y z
N MET A 1 -16.76 -4.19 -5.15
CA MET A 1 -15.78 -5.31 -5.11
C MET A 1 -15.84 -5.96 -3.72
N LYS A 2 -16.37 -7.18 -3.58
CA LYS A 2 -16.56 -7.86 -2.27
C LYS A 2 -15.62 -9.04 -2.01
N ASP A 3 -14.71 -9.36 -2.94
CA ASP A 3 -13.79 -10.50 -2.82
C ASP A 3 -12.33 -10.05 -2.71
N ARG A 4 -11.69 -10.44 -1.59
CA ARG A 4 -10.28 -10.18 -1.28
C ARG A 4 -9.33 -10.72 -2.37
N ARG A 5 -9.68 -11.85 -3.01
CA ARG A 5 -8.85 -12.43 -4.09
C ARG A 5 -8.94 -11.59 -5.36
N THR A 6 -10.12 -11.07 -5.66
CA THR A 6 -10.35 -10.15 -6.78
C THR A 6 -9.63 -8.81 -6.58
N PHE A 7 -9.63 -8.25 -5.36
CA PHE A 7 -8.87 -7.03 -5.06
C PHE A 7 -7.36 -7.22 -5.20
N LEU A 8 -6.79 -8.33 -4.72
CA LEU A 8 -5.36 -8.61 -4.85
C LEU A 8 -4.94 -8.88 -6.31
N ARG A 9 -5.80 -9.52 -7.10
CA ARG A 9 -5.59 -9.68 -8.55
C ARG A 9 -5.62 -8.34 -9.28
N TRP A 10 -6.55 -7.46 -8.92
CA TRP A 10 -6.63 -6.12 -9.48
C TRP A 10 -5.40 -5.27 -9.09
N LEU A 11 -4.97 -5.31 -7.82
CA LEU A 11 -3.78 -4.61 -7.35
C LEU A 11 -2.49 -5.10 -8.03
N GLY A 12 -2.38 -6.41 -8.28
CA GLY A 12 -1.27 -7.03 -9.02
C GLY A 12 -1.30 -6.80 -10.54
N GLY A 13 -2.44 -6.35 -11.08
CA GLY A 13 -2.61 -5.98 -12.50
C GLY A 13 -2.42 -4.49 -12.78
N LEU A 14 -2.28 -3.64 -11.75
CA LEU A 14 -1.99 -2.22 -11.93
C LEU A 14 -0.56 -2.05 -12.44
N PRO A 15 -0.33 -1.22 -13.48
CA PRO A 15 1.00 -0.92 -13.97
C PRO A 15 1.70 0.03 -12.98
N VAL A 16 2.17 -0.50 -11.85
CA VAL A 16 2.99 0.25 -10.87
C VAL A 16 4.45 0.41 -11.36
N LEU A 17 4.75 -0.06 -12.57
CA LEU A 17 6.10 -0.12 -13.12
C LEU A 17 6.65 1.17 -13.75
N GLY A 18 5.94 2.31 -13.60
CA GLY A 18 6.33 3.53 -14.31
C GLY A 18 7.28 4.51 -13.60
N ARG A 19 7.37 4.53 -12.25
CA ARG A 19 7.97 5.71 -11.56
C ARG A 19 9.00 5.45 -10.45
N TYR A 20 9.25 4.21 -10.06
CA TYR A 20 10.26 3.90 -9.03
C TYR A 20 11.38 2.98 -9.50
N LEU A 21 11.40 2.62 -10.77
CA LEU A 21 12.59 2.03 -11.36
C LEU A 21 13.52 3.17 -11.75
N THR A 22 14.66 3.26 -11.05
CA THR A 22 15.87 3.79 -11.67
C THR A 22 15.98 3.13 -13.05
N PRO A 23 16.28 3.88 -14.14
CA PRO A 23 16.34 3.28 -15.46
C PRO A 23 17.33 2.11 -15.40
N LEU A 24 16.83 0.89 -15.59
CA LEU A 24 17.72 -0.22 -15.88
C LEU A 24 18.44 0.16 -17.18
N PRO A 25 19.78 0.06 -17.25
CA PRO A 25 20.49 0.38 -18.49
C PRO A 25 19.88 -0.43 -19.63
N SER A 26 19.49 0.27 -20.69
CA SER A 26 18.90 -0.34 -21.89
C SER A 26 19.83 -1.45 -22.41
N PRO A 27 19.32 -2.65 -22.72
CA PRO A 27 20.15 -3.67 -23.31
C PRO A 27 20.64 -3.19 -24.68
N GLN A 28 21.96 -3.07 -24.85
CA GLN A 28 22.56 -2.86 -26.16
C GLN A 28 22.25 -4.09 -27.05
N PRO A 29 21.69 -3.90 -28.24
CA PRO A 29 21.47 -5.00 -29.17
C PRO A 29 22.85 -5.41 -29.74
N GLY A 30 23.40 -6.53 -29.23
CA GLY A 30 24.65 -7.06 -29.77
C GLY A 30 25.54 -7.88 -28.84
N ARG A 31 25.07 -8.37 -27.69
CA ARG A 31 25.87 -9.30 -26.87
C ARG A 31 25.32 -10.72 -26.96
N GLY A 32 26.10 -11.59 -27.59
CA GLY A 32 25.76 -12.97 -27.92
C GLY A 32 25.43 -13.87 -26.73
N ALA A 33 24.83 -15.03 -27.06
CA ALA A 33 24.63 -16.16 -26.18
C ALA A 33 25.96 -16.57 -25.53
N GLY A 34 26.18 -16.18 -24.27
CA GLY A 34 27.45 -16.40 -23.57
C GLY A 34 27.69 -15.47 -22.38
N ALA A 35 26.98 -14.34 -22.28
CA ALA A 35 27.04 -13.51 -21.08
C ALA A 35 26.26 -14.16 -19.92
N PRO A 36 26.80 -14.20 -18.68
CA PRO A 36 26.08 -14.73 -17.54
C PRO A 36 24.85 -13.87 -17.22
N PRO A 37 23.76 -14.48 -16.70
CA PRO A 37 22.57 -13.72 -16.29
C PRO A 37 22.92 -12.61 -15.30
N THR A 38 22.31 -11.45 -15.48
CA THR A 38 22.50 -10.31 -14.56
C THR A 38 21.46 -10.37 -13.46
N VAL A 39 21.90 -10.29 -12.21
CA VAL A 39 21.04 -10.33 -11.02
C VAL A 39 21.10 -8.99 -10.30
N ILE A 40 19.95 -8.33 -10.19
CA ILE A 40 19.77 -7.06 -9.48
C ILE A 40 18.84 -7.31 -8.30
N ALA A 41 19.16 -6.75 -7.15
CA ALA A 41 18.33 -6.84 -5.95
C ALA A 41 18.10 -5.45 -5.35
N THR A 42 16.83 -5.07 -5.20
CA THR A 42 16.41 -3.74 -4.78
C THR A 42 15.55 -3.84 -3.52
N PRO A 43 16.03 -3.31 -2.36
CA PRO A 43 15.21 -3.15 -1.16
C PRO A 43 13.97 -2.29 -1.42
N THR A 44 12.82 -2.68 -0.88
CA THR A 44 11.56 -1.92 -1.03
C THR A 44 11.22 -1.13 0.24
N ALA A 45 10.22 -0.25 0.19
CA ALA A 45 9.74 0.43 1.40
C ALA A 45 9.02 -0.51 2.39
N LEU A 46 8.82 -1.78 2.05
CA LEU A 46 8.05 -2.74 2.85
C LEU A 46 8.95 -3.47 3.85
N TYR A 47 8.53 -3.43 5.12
CA TYR A 47 9.15 -4.14 6.23
C TYR A 47 8.15 -5.13 6.83
N GLN A 48 8.63 -6.32 7.18
CA GLN A 48 7.79 -7.38 7.70
C GLN A 48 7.37 -7.05 9.15
N GLN A 49 6.05 -7.02 9.38
CA GLN A 49 5.46 -6.87 10.71
C GLN A 49 5.62 -8.17 11.53
N PRO A 50 5.67 -8.10 12.88
CA PRO A 50 5.49 -6.89 13.69
C PRO A 50 6.78 -6.10 13.99
N GLU A 51 7.97 -6.70 13.98
CA GLU A 51 9.20 -6.02 14.43
C GLU A 51 9.86 -5.15 13.35
N GLY A 52 9.47 -5.31 12.09
CA GLY A 52 10.06 -4.56 10.97
C GLY A 52 11.53 -4.88 10.73
N ARG A 53 12.05 -6.03 11.19
CA ARG A 53 13.48 -6.39 11.07
C ARG A 53 13.86 -6.94 9.70
N ARG A 54 12.88 -7.46 8.96
CA ARG A 54 13.08 -7.97 7.60
C ARG A 54 12.55 -6.96 6.58
N ASN A 55 13.34 -6.71 5.54
CA ASN A 55 12.95 -5.86 4.42
C ASN A 55 12.60 -6.75 3.22
N LEU A 56 11.55 -6.40 2.48
CA LEU A 56 11.22 -7.08 1.24
C LEU A 56 12.16 -6.58 0.15
N VAL A 57 12.94 -7.49 -0.40
CA VAL A 57 13.86 -7.22 -1.51
C VAL A 57 13.29 -7.82 -2.78
N ARG A 58 13.19 -7.00 -3.82
CA ARG A 58 12.82 -7.46 -5.16
C ARG A 58 14.07 -7.88 -5.91
N ILE A 59 14.04 -9.08 -6.49
CA ILE A 59 15.11 -9.64 -7.31
C ILE A 59 14.64 -9.60 -8.76
N ALA A 60 15.48 -9.05 -9.62
CA ALA A 60 15.30 -9.04 -11.07
C ALA A 60 16.47 -9.76 -11.72
N VAL A 61 16.16 -10.72 -12.60
CA VAL A 61 17.16 -11.46 -13.38
C VAL A 61 16.92 -11.22 -14.86
N THR A 62 17.94 -10.74 -15.57
CA THR A 62 17.91 -10.52 -17.03
C THR A 62 18.95 -11.40 -17.72
N GLY A 63 18.78 -11.64 -19.02
CA GLY A 63 19.68 -12.50 -19.79
C GLY A 63 19.54 -13.98 -19.44
N LEU A 64 18.38 -14.40 -18.94
CA LEU A 64 18.06 -15.79 -18.64
C LEU A 64 16.75 -16.16 -19.32
N ASP A 65 16.80 -17.10 -20.25
CA ASP A 65 15.63 -17.69 -20.90
C ASP A 65 15.21 -18.93 -20.12
N ALA A 66 14.21 -18.78 -19.25
CA ALA A 66 13.63 -19.87 -18.47
C ALA A 66 12.17 -19.55 -18.11
N PRO A 67 11.27 -20.55 -18.06
CA PRO A 67 9.86 -20.32 -17.72
C PRO A 67 9.65 -19.95 -16.24
N ALA A 68 10.60 -20.31 -15.38
CA ALA A 68 10.67 -19.93 -13.97
C ALA A 68 12.08 -20.20 -13.43
N GLY A 69 12.39 -19.59 -12.29
CA GLY A 69 13.61 -19.87 -11.54
C GLY A 69 13.38 -19.78 -10.03
N ARG A 70 14.45 -19.98 -9.28
CA ARG A 70 14.48 -19.77 -7.83
C ARG A 70 15.71 -18.97 -7.48
N ALA A 71 15.55 -17.89 -6.72
CA ALA A 71 16.66 -17.20 -6.09
C ALA A 71 16.81 -17.71 -4.66
N ARG A 72 18.01 -18.15 -4.29
CA ARG A 72 18.39 -18.48 -2.91
C ARG A 72 19.28 -17.37 -2.38
N VAL A 73 18.88 -16.76 -1.28
CA VAL A 73 19.62 -15.67 -0.66
C VAL A 73 20.30 -16.18 0.61
N THR A 74 21.61 -15.97 0.69
CA THR A 74 22.43 -16.34 1.83
C THR A 74 23.11 -15.10 2.41
N ASP A 75 23.31 -15.08 3.72
CA ASP A 75 24.03 -14.01 4.39
C ASP A 75 25.56 -14.16 4.24
N ARG A 76 26.32 -13.22 4.81
CA ARG A 76 27.80 -13.25 4.81
C ARG A 76 28.42 -14.50 5.46
N ARG A 77 27.67 -15.22 6.29
CA ARG A 77 28.10 -16.45 6.97
C ARG A 77 27.72 -17.70 6.15
N GLY A 78 27.07 -17.52 5.00
CA GLY A 78 26.58 -18.61 4.15
C GLY A 78 25.25 -19.21 4.64
N ALA A 79 24.62 -18.63 5.66
CA ALA A 79 23.33 -19.12 6.15
C ALA A 79 22.21 -18.69 5.20
N LEU A 80 21.30 -19.62 4.87
CA LEU A 80 20.13 -19.33 4.04
C LEU A 80 19.19 -18.38 4.80
N VAL A 81 18.94 -17.19 4.25
CA VAL A 81 18.03 -16.20 4.85
C VAL A 81 16.63 -16.24 4.24
N GLY A 82 16.52 -16.68 2.98
CA GLY A 82 15.26 -16.82 2.27
C GLY A 82 15.43 -17.28 0.83
N SER A 83 14.30 -17.57 0.19
CA SER A 83 14.24 -17.89 -1.24
C SER A 83 13.06 -17.21 -1.90
N ALA A 84 13.22 -16.77 -3.15
CA ALA A 84 12.15 -16.28 -4.00
C ALA A 84 11.90 -17.25 -5.16
N GLY A 85 10.63 -17.51 -5.47
CA GLY A 85 10.27 -17.95 -6.81
C GLY A 85 10.45 -16.80 -7.79
N LEU A 86 11.07 -17.07 -8.93
CA LEU A 86 11.27 -16.09 -9.99
C LEU A 86 10.32 -16.44 -11.14
N LEU A 87 9.45 -15.51 -11.50
CA LEU A 87 8.46 -15.67 -12.56
C LEU A 87 8.69 -14.65 -13.68
N PRO A 88 8.35 -14.98 -14.95
CA PRO A 88 8.48 -14.06 -16.06
C PRO A 88 7.61 -12.80 -15.91
N ALA A 89 8.22 -11.66 -16.19
CA ALA A 89 7.59 -10.35 -16.33
C ALA A 89 8.25 -9.64 -17.52
N GLY A 90 7.79 -9.97 -18.74
CA GLY A 90 8.45 -9.57 -19.97
C GLY A 90 9.83 -10.24 -20.10
N PRO A 91 10.91 -9.51 -20.43
CA PRO A 91 12.25 -10.07 -20.61
C PRO A 91 13.01 -10.32 -19.28
N VAL A 92 12.33 -10.19 -18.14
CA VAL A 92 12.93 -10.26 -16.79
C VAL A 92 12.23 -11.36 -15.99
N LEU A 93 13.00 -12.12 -15.22
CA LEU A 93 12.43 -12.93 -14.14
C LEU A 93 12.41 -12.13 -12.85
N LEU A 94 11.23 -11.98 -12.25
CA LEU A 94 11.02 -11.22 -11.01
C LEU A 94 10.62 -12.14 -9.86
N GLY A 95 11.15 -11.86 -8.68
CA GLY A 95 10.70 -12.46 -7.43
C GLY A 95 10.97 -11.56 -6.25
N GLU A 96 10.39 -11.89 -5.11
CA GLU A 96 10.51 -11.10 -3.89
C GLU A 96 10.86 -12.01 -2.71
N VAL A 97 11.72 -11.51 -1.82
CA VAL A 97 12.19 -12.26 -0.66
C VAL A 97 12.38 -11.32 0.53
N TRP A 98 11.96 -11.79 1.70
CA TRP A 98 12.21 -11.12 2.97
C TRP A 98 13.61 -11.46 3.48
N VAL A 99 14.47 -10.47 3.66
CA VAL A 99 15.83 -10.64 4.19
C VAL A 99 16.04 -9.78 5.45
N PRO A 100 16.86 -10.22 6.41
CA PRO A 100 17.19 -9.42 7.59
C PRO A 100 18.07 -8.24 7.19
N LEU A 101 17.49 -7.05 7.09
CA LEU A 101 18.17 -5.84 6.58
C LEU A 101 17.84 -4.64 7.49
N SER A 102 18.42 -4.62 8.68
CA SER A 102 18.36 -3.50 9.62
C SER A 102 19.52 -2.52 9.46
N GLU A 103 20.62 -2.97 8.85
CA GLU A 103 21.83 -2.21 8.57
C GLU A 103 22.41 -2.62 7.21
N PRO A 104 23.26 -1.80 6.58
CA PRO A 104 23.90 -2.18 5.33
C PRO A 104 24.63 -3.53 5.42
N SER A 105 24.21 -4.51 4.62
CA SER A 105 24.60 -5.91 4.76
C SER A 105 24.95 -6.55 3.43
N GLN A 106 25.85 -7.53 3.46
CA GLN A 106 26.25 -8.31 2.28
C GLN A 106 25.42 -9.59 2.16
N PHE A 107 24.95 -9.87 0.95
CA PHE A 107 24.23 -11.10 0.63
C PHE A 107 24.80 -11.76 -0.63
N GLN A 108 24.66 -13.07 -0.71
CA GLN A 108 24.86 -13.83 -1.93
C GLN A 108 23.52 -14.36 -2.43
N ILE A 109 23.23 -14.11 -3.71
CA ILE A 109 22.05 -14.58 -4.42
C ILE A 109 22.49 -15.61 -5.46
N ASP A 110 22.07 -16.85 -5.26
CA ASP A 110 22.24 -17.93 -6.23
C ASP A 110 20.91 -18.12 -6.98
N VAL A 111 20.95 -18.03 -8.31
CA VAL A 111 19.80 -18.27 -9.17
C VAL A 111 19.86 -19.70 -9.70
N GLU A 112 18.79 -20.44 -9.48
CA GLU A 112 18.62 -21.83 -9.88
C GLU A 112 17.49 -21.94 -10.91
N VAL A 113 17.72 -22.71 -11.97
CA VAL A 113 16.68 -23.16 -12.91
C VAL A 113 16.65 -24.68 -12.84
N GLY A 114 15.51 -25.25 -12.44
CA GLY A 114 15.42 -26.66 -12.08
C GLY A 114 16.35 -26.99 -10.89
N LYS A 115 17.35 -27.85 -11.11
CA LYS A 115 18.36 -28.25 -10.11
C LYS A 115 19.74 -27.63 -10.35
N THR A 116 19.87 -26.76 -11.35
CA THR A 116 21.16 -26.21 -11.77
C THR A 116 21.27 -24.75 -11.37
N ARG A 117 22.38 -24.39 -10.71
CA ARG A 117 22.71 -22.99 -10.44
C ARG A 117 23.22 -22.34 -11.74
N VAL A 118 22.50 -21.33 -12.22
CA VAL A 118 22.79 -20.63 -13.48
C VAL A 118 23.42 -19.25 -13.27
N ALA A 119 23.29 -18.65 -12.09
CA ALA A 119 23.97 -17.42 -11.74
C ALA A 119 24.28 -17.35 -10.24
N ARG A 120 25.30 -16.55 -9.90
CA ARG A 120 25.69 -16.22 -8.52
C ARG A 120 26.11 -14.74 -8.49
N SER A 121 25.51 -13.97 -7.59
CA SER A 121 25.83 -12.55 -7.40
C SER A 121 26.03 -12.24 -5.92
N ARG A 122 27.06 -11.45 -5.60
CA ARG A 122 27.29 -10.90 -4.27
C ARG A 122 26.94 -9.42 -4.29
N LEU A 123 26.03 -9.00 -3.42
CA LEU A 123 25.43 -7.66 -3.44
C LEU A 123 25.42 -7.08 -2.03
N ARG A 124 25.75 -5.78 -1.92
CA ARG A 124 25.56 -5.01 -0.70
C ARG A 124 24.19 -4.34 -0.75
N LEU A 125 23.31 -4.71 0.17
CA LEU A 125 22.00 -4.08 0.32
C LEU A 125 22.04 -3.05 1.45
N VAL A 126 21.35 -1.93 1.24
CA VAL A 126 21.21 -0.84 2.22
C VAL A 126 19.73 -0.73 2.59
N PRO A 127 19.36 -0.76 3.89
CA PRO A 127 17.98 -0.56 4.29
C PRO A 127 17.45 0.80 3.79
N PRO A 128 16.29 0.86 3.12
CA PRO A 128 15.72 2.11 2.68
C PRO A 128 15.12 2.89 3.86
N LYS A 129 14.91 4.19 3.68
CA LYS A 129 14.24 5.04 4.68
C LYS A 129 12.90 4.42 5.10
N ARG A 130 12.66 4.38 6.41
CA ARG A 130 11.36 3.96 6.97
C ARG A 130 10.39 5.13 6.96
N TRP A 131 9.17 4.86 6.54
CA TRP A 131 8.08 5.82 6.53
C TRP A 131 6.99 5.36 7.48
N THR A 132 6.47 6.28 8.29
CA THR A 132 5.23 6.08 9.03
C THR A 132 4.09 6.60 8.17
N LEU A 133 3.17 5.71 7.80
CA LEU A 133 1.98 6.05 7.02
C LEU A 133 0.80 6.20 7.98
N TYR A 134 0.23 7.40 8.04
CA TYR A 134 -1.03 7.64 8.73
C TYR A 134 -2.16 7.51 7.72
N TRP A 135 -3.08 6.58 7.97
CA TRP A 135 -4.26 6.38 7.14
C TRP A 135 -5.47 6.94 7.85
N LEU A 136 -6.16 7.90 7.23
CA LEU A 136 -7.40 8.47 7.75
C LEU A 136 -8.54 8.14 6.78
N SER A 137 -9.62 7.58 7.31
CA SER A 137 -10.85 7.36 6.54
C SER A 137 -11.75 8.58 6.73
N THR A 138 -12.05 9.29 5.64
CA THR A 138 -12.92 10.48 5.61
C THR A 138 -13.61 10.57 4.25
N ILE A 139 -14.63 11.42 4.14
CA ILE A 139 -15.26 11.79 2.88
C ILE A 139 -15.34 13.30 2.74
N HIS A 140 -14.99 13.81 1.55
CA HIS A 140 -15.16 15.21 1.22
C HIS A 140 -16.65 15.58 1.16
N THR A 141 -17.01 16.71 1.75
CA THR A 141 -18.37 17.25 1.90
C THR A 141 -18.60 18.29 0.82
N ALA A 142 -19.36 17.90 -0.19
CA ALA A 142 -19.87 18.80 -1.21
C ALA A 142 -21.40 18.78 -1.14
N VAL A 143 -22.00 19.93 -0.89
CA VAL A 143 -23.45 20.09 -0.80
C VAL A 143 -23.89 21.14 -1.81
N GLY A 144 -24.77 20.74 -2.73
CA GLY A 144 -25.35 21.65 -3.73
C GLY A 144 -24.54 21.85 -5.01
N ASP A 145 -23.46 21.07 -5.22
CA ASP A 145 -22.67 21.11 -6.46
C ASP A 145 -23.21 20.10 -7.50
N THR A 146 -23.33 18.83 -7.12
CA THR A 146 -23.63 17.72 -8.06
C THR A 146 -25.08 17.24 -8.07
N ASP A 147 -25.86 17.55 -7.04
CA ASP A 147 -27.27 17.15 -6.89
C ASP A 147 -27.97 18.10 -5.89
N LEU A 148 -29.26 17.88 -5.66
CA LEU A 148 -30.04 18.55 -4.62
C LEU A 148 -29.36 18.41 -3.25
N GLN A 149 -29.39 19.47 -2.46
CA GLN A 149 -28.69 19.55 -1.17
C GLN A 149 -29.15 18.44 -0.21
N GLU A 150 -30.45 18.14 -0.19
CA GLU A 150 -31.04 17.10 0.67
C GLU A 150 -30.53 15.71 0.31
N ARG A 151 -30.35 15.44 -0.99
CA ARG A 151 -29.78 14.17 -1.48
C ARG A 151 -28.30 14.05 -1.13
N CYS A 152 -27.54 15.13 -1.27
CA CYS A 152 -26.14 15.16 -0.88
C CYS A 152 -25.99 14.90 0.63
N LEU A 153 -26.82 15.55 1.46
CA LEU A 153 -26.83 15.34 2.91
C LEU A 153 -27.23 13.91 3.28
N GLU A 154 -28.21 13.32 2.60
CA GLU A 154 -28.59 11.92 2.84
C GLU A 154 -27.43 10.95 2.57
N ILE A 155 -26.66 11.15 1.49
CA ILE A 155 -25.45 10.36 1.22
C ILE A 155 -24.44 10.47 2.37
N HIS A 156 -24.24 11.66 2.93
CA HIS A 156 -23.36 11.83 4.10
C HIS A 156 -23.88 11.09 5.34
N ARG A 157 -25.20 11.02 5.52
CA ARG A 157 -25.80 10.23 6.60
C ARG A 157 -25.63 8.73 6.38
N GLU A 158 -25.82 8.24 5.16
CA GLU A 158 -25.58 6.83 4.79
C GLU A 158 -24.10 6.43 4.99
N ASN A 159 -23.16 7.35 4.75
CA ASN A 159 -21.75 7.10 5.04
C ASN A 159 -21.49 6.92 6.54
N LEU A 160 -22.15 7.70 7.39
CA LEU A 160 -22.09 7.54 8.84
C LEU A 160 -22.73 6.22 9.29
N ASP A 161 -23.89 5.84 8.72
CA ASP A 161 -24.52 4.54 8.95
C ASP A 161 -23.54 3.39 8.63
N ALA A 162 -22.90 3.45 7.46
CA ALA A 162 -21.93 2.46 7.02
C ALA A 162 -20.68 2.42 7.90
N ALA A 163 -20.20 3.58 8.36
CA ALA A 163 -19.07 3.68 9.27
C ALA A 163 -19.38 3.03 10.63
N LEU A 164 -20.56 3.31 11.20
CA LEU A 164 -21.01 2.75 12.47
C LEU A 164 -21.20 1.24 12.38
N ALA A 165 -21.86 0.74 11.31
CA ALA A 165 -22.06 -0.69 11.08
C ALA A 165 -20.74 -1.47 10.96
N ARG A 166 -19.64 -0.80 10.59
CA ARG A 166 -18.32 -1.42 10.45
C ARG A 166 -17.58 -1.58 11.78
N LEU A 167 -17.91 -0.80 12.80
CA LEU A 167 -17.17 -0.78 14.08
C LEU A 167 -17.12 -2.15 14.80
N PRO A 168 -18.21 -2.93 14.92
CA PRO A 168 -18.19 -4.18 15.68
C PRO A 168 -17.21 -5.22 15.12
N GLY A 169 -17.04 -5.27 13.80
CA GLY A 169 -16.13 -6.20 13.13
C GLY A 169 -14.70 -5.71 13.00
N HIS A 170 -14.42 -4.45 13.36
CA HIS A 170 -13.14 -3.80 13.10
C HIS A 170 -12.73 -2.86 14.25
N PRO A 171 -12.17 -3.38 15.36
CA PRO A 171 -11.87 -2.57 16.56
C PRO A 171 -10.86 -1.43 16.30
N ASP A 172 -9.96 -1.58 15.33
CA ASP A 172 -8.98 -0.55 14.95
C ASP A 172 -9.51 0.44 13.91
N TYR A 173 -10.70 0.21 13.35
CA TYR A 173 -11.29 1.13 12.37
C TYR A 173 -11.63 2.47 13.03
N ARG A 174 -11.31 3.54 12.32
CA ARG A 174 -11.65 4.91 12.66
C ARG A 174 -12.17 5.61 11.41
N TRP A 175 -13.15 6.48 11.57
CA TRP A 175 -13.69 7.29 10.50
C TRP A 175 -13.94 8.71 10.97
N THR A 176 -13.68 9.69 10.11
CA THR A 176 -13.79 11.12 10.45
C THR A 176 -14.71 11.77 9.44
N ALA A 177 -15.80 12.38 9.91
CA ALA A 177 -16.57 13.31 9.12
C ALA A 177 -15.73 14.55 8.84
N GLU A 178 -15.76 15.05 7.62
CA GLU A 178 -14.93 16.21 7.29
C GLU A 178 -15.42 17.48 8.00
N CYS A 179 -16.71 17.61 8.31
CA CYS A 179 -17.23 18.78 8.99
C CYS A 179 -18.40 18.45 9.93
N ALA A 180 -18.74 19.38 10.82
CA ALA A 180 -19.81 19.19 11.80
C ALA A 180 -21.20 19.05 11.15
N LEU A 181 -21.43 19.66 9.99
CA LEU A 181 -22.70 19.57 9.25
C LEU A 181 -23.11 18.12 8.98
N GLN A 182 -22.16 17.22 8.66
CA GLN A 182 -22.47 15.80 8.45
C GLN A 182 -23.02 15.15 9.73
N VAL A 183 -22.40 15.44 10.87
CA VAL A 183 -22.77 14.87 12.18
C VAL A 183 -24.10 15.45 12.66
N ILE A 184 -24.28 16.78 12.56
CA ILE A 184 -25.52 17.45 12.94
C ILE A 184 -26.68 16.94 12.09
N SER A 185 -26.50 16.91 10.77
CA SER A 185 -27.55 16.41 9.86
C SER A 185 -27.92 14.95 10.14
N TYR A 186 -26.96 14.10 10.54
CA TYR A 186 -27.25 12.74 10.96
C TYR A 186 -28.12 12.69 12.21
N VAL A 187 -27.71 13.39 13.27
CA VAL A 187 -28.42 13.40 14.56
C VAL A 187 -29.84 13.94 14.41
N GLU A 188 -30.04 14.96 13.57
CA GLU A 188 -31.36 15.57 13.35
C GLU A 188 -32.31 14.72 12.49
N ASN A 189 -31.79 13.81 11.66
CA ASN A 189 -32.59 13.11 10.64
C ASN A 189 -32.62 11.58 10.80
N ARG A 190 -31.84 11.01 11.71
CA ARG A 190 -31.86 9.58 12.04
C ARG A 190 -32.62 9.33 13.35
N SER A 191 -32.91 8.07 13.65
CA SER A 191 -33.62 7.72 14.89
C SER A 191 -32.79 8.07 16.13
N PRO A 192 -33.42 8.30 17.29
CA PRO A 192 -32.71 8.56 18.55
C PRO A 192 -31.68 7.47 18.90
N GLU A 193 -31.97 6.21 18.59
CA GLU A 193 -31.06 5.09 18.82
C GLU A 193 -29.81 5.19 17.94
N ALA A 194 -29.98 5.52 16.67
CA ALA A 194 -28.88 5.72 15.73
C ALA A 194 -28.02 6.94 16.10
N ALA A 195 -28.67 8.05 16.47
CA ALA A 195 -27.98 9.24 16.98
C ALA A 195 -27.18 8.92 18.26
N GLY A 196 -27.77 8.15 19.19
CA GLY A 196 -27.08 7.67 20.38
C GLY A 196 -25.86 6.81 20.07
N ALA A 197 -25.96 5.89 19.10
CA ALA A 197 -24.83 5.08 18.66
C ALA A 197 -23.70 5.94 18.07
N LEU A 198 -24.02 6.99 17.30
CA LEU A 198 -23.03 7.94 16.80
C LEU A 198 -22.35 8.69 17.94
N VAL A 199 -23.10 9.20 18.91
CA VAL A 199 -22.56 9.92 20.07
C VAL A 199 -21.60 9.03 20.87
N GLU A 200 -21.97 7.78 21.14
CA GLU A 200 -21.10 6.84 21.85
C GLU A 200 -19.84 6.51 21.04
N ALA A 201 -19.96 6.37 19.72
CA ALA A 201 -18.80 6.15 18.86
C ALA A 201 -17.86 7.37 18.83
N ILE A 202 -18.40 8.59 18.94
CA ILE A 202 -17.61 9.82 19.07
C ILE A 202 -16.91 9.87 20.43
N ARG A 203 -17.64 9.63 21.53
CA ARG A 203 -17.07 9.58 22.89
C ARG A 203 -15.98 8.51 23.03
N GLY A 204 -16.17 7.37 22.37
CA GLY A 204 -15.20 6.28 22.30
C GLY A 204 -14.03 6.52 21.34
N GLY A 205 -13.95 7.69 20.69
CA GLY A 205 -12.88 8.05 19.76
C GLY A 205 -12.83 7.16 18.51
N LYS A 206 -13.95 6.53 18.14
CA LYS A 206 -14.07 5.69 16.94
C LYS A 206 -14.49 6.50 15.72
N ILE A 207 -15.39 7.44 15.94
CA ILE A 207 -15.83 8.42 14.96
C ILE A 207 -15.37 9.80 15.42
N GLY A 208 -14.91 10.63 14.50
CA GLY A 208 -14.59 12.04 14.76
C GLY A 208 -15.21 12.94 13.71
N PHE A 209 -15.08 14.24 13.91
CA PHE A 209 -15.33 15.24 12.88
C PHE A 209 -14.35 16.40 13.03
N GLN A 210 -14.08 17.15 11.96
CA GLN A 210 -13.19 18.31 12.05
C GLN A 210 -13.90 19.49 12.72
N ALA A 211 -13.12 20.48 13.15
CA ALA A 211 -13.64 21.63 13.89
C ALA A 211 -14.54 22.57 13.06
N LEU A 212 -14.49 22.46 11.73
CA LEU A 212 -15.26 23.33 10.84
C LEU A 212 -16.72 22.89 10.76
N PHE A 213 -17.63 23.86 10.69
CA PHE A 213 -19.05 23.57 10.49
C PHE A 213 -19.32 22.94 9.12
N ALA A 214 -18.82 23.58 8.05
CA ALA A 214 -18.90 23.13 6.66
C ALA A 214 -17.67 23.60 5.87
N ASN A 215 -17.53 23.15 4.62
CA ASN A 215 -16.48 23.63 3.71
C ASN A 215 -16.85 25.00 3.13
N LEU A 216 -16.68 26.03 3.95
CA LEU A 216 -17.01 27.41 3.60
C LEU A 216 -16.03 27.99 2.56
N LEU A 217 -16.55 28.77 1.60
CA LEU A 217 -15.75 29.44 0.57
C LEU A 217 -15.12 30.72 1.14
N THR A 218 -13.93 30.59 1.73
CA THR A 218 -13.21 31.68 2.42
C THR A 218 -12.86 32.88 1.54
N GLY A 219 -12.98 32.77 0.21
CA GLY A 219 -12.79 33.87 -0.73
C GLY A 219 -14.04 34.69 -1.04
N LEU A 220 -15.23 34.24 -0.61
CA LEU A 220 -16.52 34.91 -0.85
C LEU A 220 -17.17 35.43 0.44
N LEU A 221 -16.88 34.81 1.57
CA LEU A 221 -17.48 35.15 2.86
C LEU A 221 -16.71 36.28 3.55
N ASP A 222 -17.43 37.10 4.32
CA ASP A 222 -16.84 38.11 5.19
C ASP A 222 -16.13 37.48 6.40
N HIS A 223 -15.41 38.32 7.16
CA HIS A 223 -14.63 37.87 8.30
C HIS A 223 -15.47 37.41 9.49
N GLU A 224 -16.71 37.92 9.65
CA GLU A 224 -17.58 37.54 10.77
C GLU A 224 -18.22 36.17 10.55
N THR A 225 -18.35 35.74 9.29
CA THR A 225 -18.93 34.46 8.89
C THR A 225 -17.92 33.30 8.95
N LEU A 226 -16.61 33.56 8.98
CA LEU A 226 -15.51 32.58 9.04
C LEU A 226 -15.10 32.21 10.47
#